data_AF-A0A381FNI8-F1
#
_entry.id   AF-A0A381FNI8-F1
#
_cell.length_a   1.000
_cell.length_b   1.000
_cell.length_c   1.000
_cell.angle_alpha   90.00
_cell.angle_beta   90.00
_cell.angle_gamma   90.00
#
_symmetry.space_group_name_H-M   'P 1'
#
loop_
_entity.id
_entity.type
_entity.pdbx_description
1 polymer ?
#
loop_
_entity_poly.entity_id
_entity_poly.type
_entity_poly.pdbx_seq_one_letter_code
_entity_poly.pdbx_strand_id
1 'polypeptide(L)'
;MKKLLTITAIFAFFLGYSQLNNVADGESITLRIHYGFLNAGSANLTTKKVNYKGAPHLYVKGTGQTTGAVKAFFKVEDLYESYINIATELPSFYVRNVKEGSYRQHLQTFFNHDNHTLVLTDKKNACQWFKNHKICKRCARYALMFLLSEKQNSC
;
A
#
# COMPACT_ATOMS: atom_id res chain seq x y z
N MET A 1 -0.54 5.95 43.97
CA MET A 1 -0.98 6.38 42.62
C MET A 1 0.01 6.04 41.50
N LYS A 2 1.33 6.26 41.66
CA LYS A 2 2.34 5.95 40.62
C LYS A 2 2.39 4.47 40.19
N LYS A 3 2.26 3.52 41.13
CA LYS A 3 2.25 2.08 40.85
C LYS A 3 1.05 1.61 40.02
N LEU A 4 -0.11 2.25 40.20
CA LEU A 4 -1.32 1.95 39.42
C LEU A 4 -1.13 2.43 37.97
N LEU A 5 -0.56 3.62 37.79
CA LEU A 5 -0.29 4.23 36.49
C LEU A 5 0.72 3.41 35.66
N THR A 6 1.74 2.81 36.29
CA THR A 6 2.67 1.89 35.63
C THR A 6 2.01 0.58 35.19
N ILE A 7 1.06 0.04 35.96
CA ILE A 7 0.35 -1.20 35.58
C ILE A 7 -0.58 -0.93 34.39
N THR A 8 -1.29 0.20 34.39
CA THR A 8 -2.13 0.61 33.26
C THR A 8 -1.30 0.84 31.99
N ALA A 9 -0.09 1.40 32.12
CA ALA A 9 0.82 1.60 30.97
C ALA A 9 1.35 0.27 30.39
N ILE A 10 1.63 -0.73 31.24
CA ILE A 10 2.04 -2.07 30.79
C ILE A 10 0.88 -2.79 30.09
N PHE A 11 -0.34 -2.67 30.62
CA PHE A 11 -1.53 -3.29 30.02
C PHE A 11 -1.90 -2.66 28.68
N ALA A 12 -1.75 -1.35 28.53
CA ALA A 12 -1.96 -0.65 27.26
C ALA A 12 -1.00 -1.11 26.15
N PHE A 13 0.18 -1.63 26.49
CA PHE A 13 1.17 -2.10 25.53
C PHE A 13 0.78 -3.41 24.83
N PHE A 14 -0.14 -4.20 25.41
CA PHE A 14 -0.60 -5.47 24.85
C PHE A 14 -1.79 -5.37 23.89
N LEU A 15 -2.46 -4.21 23.82
CA LEU A 15 -3.70 -4.03 23.03
C LEU A 15 -3.47 -3.71 21.54
N GLY A 16 -2.21 -3.70 21.06
CA GLY A 16 -1.85 -3.15 19.74
C GLY A 16 -1.70 -4.16 18.58
N TYR A 17 -2.18 -5.40 18.69
CA TYR A 17 -2.04 -6.36 17.59
C TYR A 17 -3.26 -6.31 16.66
N SER A 18 -3.15 -5.59 15.54
CA SER A 18 -4.11 -5.77 14.44
C SER A 18 -3.79 -7.09 13.70
N GLN A 19 -4.83 -7.82 13.34
CA GLN A 19 -4.76 -9.05 12.55
C GLN A 19 -5.56 -8.86 11.26
N LEU A 20 -5.12 -9.43 10.14
CA LEU A 20 -5.79 -9.33 8.83
C LEU A 20 -7.02 -10.26 8.69
N ASN A 21 -7.44 -10.92 9.76
CA ASN A 21 -8.52 -11.91 9.77
C ASN A 21 -9.93 -11.33 9.58
N ASN A 22 -10.12 -10.01 9.66
CA ASN A 22 -11.43 -9.34 9.56
C ASN A 22 -11.72 -8.74 8.18
N VAL A 23 -10.95 -9.07 7.14
CA VAL A 23 -11.23 -8.60 5.77
C VAL A 23 -11.99 -9.68 4.99
N ALA A 24 -13.19 -9.34 4.54
CA ALA A 24 -14.02 -10.26 3.77
C ALA A 24 -13.51 -10.41 2.32
N ASP A 25 -13.80 -11.55 1.69
CA ASP A 25 -13.53 -11.69 0.26
C ASP A 25 -14.49 -10.79 -0.54
N GLY A 26 -13.95 -9.99 -1.46
CA GLY A 26 -14.74 -9.06 -2.27
C GLY A 26 -15.15 -7.77 -1.56
N GLU A 27 -14.61 -7.48 -0.37
CA GLU A 27 -14.93 -6.25 0.35
C GLU A 27 -14.48 -5.01 -0.46
N SER A 28 -15.33 -3.98 -0.50
CA SER A 28 -15.06 -2.74 -1.22
C SER A 28 -15.49 -1.53 -0.42
N ILE A 29 -14.63 -0.52 -0.39
CA ILE A 29 -14.88 0.79 0.19
C ILE A 29 -14.67 1.82 -0.91
N THR A 30 -15.72 2.58 -1.22
CA THR A 30 -15.65 3.71 -2.17
C THR A 30 -15.84 5.02 -1.42
N LEU A 31 -14.83 5.89 -1.51
CA LEU A 31 -14.81 7.21 -0.93
C LEU A 31 -15.00 8.25 -2.03
N ARG A 32 -15.85 9.24 -1.79
CA ARG A 32 -16.03 10.41 -2.66
C ARG A 32 -15.33 11.60 -2.02
N ILE A 33 -14.49 12.27 -2.79
CA ILE A 33 -13.67 13.40 -2.33
C ILE A 33 -14.33 14.67 -2.85
N HIS A 34 -14.65 15.57 -1.94
CA HIS A 34 -15.29 16.85 -2.24
C HIS A 34 -14.36 18.00 -1.85
N TYR A 35 -14.35 19.05 -2.67
CA TYR A 35 -13.73 20.34 -2.36
C TYR A 35 -14.82 21.40 -2.32
N GLY A 36 -15.33 21.69 -1.12
CA GLY A 36 -16.55 22.47 -0.95
C GLY A 36 -17.72 21.80 -1.69
N PHE A 37 -18.35 22.53 -2.59
CA PHE A 37 -19.49 22.05 -3.40
C PHE A 37 -19.07 21.23 -4.63
N LEU A 38 -17.76 21.15 -4.92
CA LEU A 38 -17.25 20.49 -6.12
C LEU A 38 -16.84 19.05 -5.82
N ASN A 39 -17.28 18.13 -6.68
CA ASN A 39 -16.79 16.74 -6.67
C ASN A 39 -15.36 16.71 -7.21
N ALA A 40 -14.38 16.49 -6.33
CA ALA A 40 -12.96 16.48 -6.70
C ALA A 40 -12.54 15.13 -7.27
N GLY A 41 -13.09 14.02 -6.75
CA GLY A 41 -12.74 12.69 -7.23
C GLY A 41 -13.36 11.56 -6.42
N SER A 42 -12.86 10.36 -6.67
CA SER A 42 -13.23 9.14 -5.96
C SER A 42 -12.01 8.28 -5.71
N ALA A 43 -11.97 7.62 -4.56
CA ALA A 43 -11.04 6.54 -4.27
C ALA A 43 -11.81 5.25 -4.01
N ASN A 44 -11.40 4.14 -4.60
CA ASN A 44 -11.99 2.83 -4.36
C ASN A 44 -10.91 1.87 -3.89
N LEU A 45 -11.14 1.23 -2.75
CA LEU A 45 -10.33 0.15 -2.20
C LEU A 45 -11.14 -1.15 -2.26
N THR A 46 -10.59 -2.16 -2.91
CA THR A 46 -11.21 -3.48 -3.07
C THR A 46 -10.26 -4.55 -2.57
N THR A 47 -10.83 -5.65 -2.09
CA THR A 47 -10.05 -6.81 -1.64
C THR A 47 -10.60 -8.09 -2.23
N LYS A 48 -9.73 -9.08 -2.43
CA LYS A 48 -10.09 -10.40 -2.95
C LYS A 48 -9.15 -11.46 -2.40
N LYS A 49 -9.67 -12.59 -1.95
CA LYS A 49 -8.85 -13.76 -1.60
C LYS A 49 -8.45 -14.47 -2.89
N VAL A 50 -7.15 -14.66 -3.07
CA VAL A 50 -6.57 -15.27 -4.28
C VAL A 50 -5.48 -16.27 -3.91
N ASN A 51 -5.19 -17.20 -4.80
CA ASN A 51 -3.97 -18.00 -4.69
C ASN A 51 -2.87 -17.34 -5.53
N TYR A 52 -1.76 -16.97 -4.89
CA TYR A 52 -0.61 -16.37 -5.55
C TYR A 52 0.64 -17.16 -5.20
N LYS A 53 1.36 -17.65 -6.22
CA LYS A 53 2.54 -18.52 -6.09
C LYS A 53 2.31 -19.75 -5.19
N GLY A 54 1.13 -20.35 -5.26
CA GLY A 54 0.78 -21.56 -4.52
C GLY A 54 0.34 -21.33 -3.07
N ALA A 55 0.29 -20.07 -2.60
CA ALA A 55 -0.13 -19.75 -1.24
C ALA A 55 -1.36 -18.80 -1.22
N PRO A 56 -2.23 -18.89 -0.19
CA PRO A 56 -3.33 -17.96 0.00
C PRO A 56 -2.85 -16.52 0.24
N HIS A 57 -3.36 -15.59 -0.56
CA HIS A 57 -3.08 -14.17 -0.46
C HIS A 57 -4.38 -13.36 -0.45
N LEU A 58 -4.34 -12.22 0.22
CA LEU A 58 -5.30 -11.14 0.06
C LEU A 58 -4.75 -10.19 -1.01
N TYR A 59 -5.42 -10.16 -2.16
CA TYR A 59 -5.18 -9.16 -3.19
C TYR A 59 -5.96 -7.90 -2.82
N VAL A 60 -5.24 -6.80 -2.65
CA VAL A 60 -5.80 -5.49 -2.32
C VAL A 60 -5.53 -4.56 -3.49
N LYS A 61 -6.58 -3.89 -3.98
CA LYS A 61 -6.50 -2.93 -5.08
C LYS A 61 -7.13 -1.61 -4.66
N GLY A 62 -6.30 -0.57 -4.60
CA GLY A 62 -6.68 0.81 -4.43
C GLY A 62 -6.64 1.55 -5.77
N THR A 63 -7.67 2.33 -6.05
CA THR A 63 -7.72 3.23 -7.22
C THR A 63 -8.14 4.62 -6.77
N GLY A 64 -7.56 5.65 -7.37
CA GLY A 64 -7.88 7.04 -7.10
C GLY A 64 -8.01 7.80 -8.41
N GLN A 65 -9.08 8.56 -8.59
CA GLN A 65 -9.27 9.35 -9.79
C GLN A 65 -9.97 10.67 -9.53
N THR A 66 -9.56 11.72 -10.22
CA THR A 66 -10.31 12.99 -10.22
C THR A 66 -11.50 12.91 -11.18
N THR A 67 -12.55 13.68 -10.85
CA THR A 67 -13.81 13.69 -11.61
C THR A 67 -14.28 15.11 -11.89
N GLY A 68 -15.23 15.28 -12.83
CA GLY A 68 -15.89 16.55 -13.10
C GLY A 68 -14.92 17.67 -13.53
N ALA A 69 -15.21 18.90 -13.10
CA ALA A 69 -14.41 20.09 -13.42
C ALA A 69 -12.97 20.00 -12.90
N VAL A 70 -12.76 19.33 -11.74
CA VAL A 70 -11.42 19.16 -11.16
C VAL A 70 -10.52 18.32 -12.08
N LYS A 71 -11.07 17.32 -12.79
CA LYS A 71 -10.31 16.50 -13.75
C LYS A 71 -9.73 17.32 -14.91
N ALA A 72 -10.40 18.42 -15.30
CA ALA A 72 -9.93 19.27 -16.40
C ALA A 72 -8.65 20.02 -16.05
N PHE A 73 -8.47 20.41 -14.79
CA PHE A 73 -7.29 21.14 -14.31
C PHE A 73 -6.25 20.23 -13.64
N PHE A 74 -6.72 19.19 -12.93
CA PHE A 74 -5.89 18.28 -12.14
C PHE A 74 -6.28 16.83 -12.43
N LYS A 75 -5.88 16.31 -13.59
CA LYS A 75 -6.14 14.91 -13.96
C LYS A 75 -5.31 13.97 -13.09
N VAL A 76 -5.95 13.10 -12.31
CA VAL A 76 -5.30 12.04 -11.53
C VAL A 76 -5.97 10.71 -11.85
N GLU A 77 -5.17 9.68 -12.10
CA GLU A 77 -5.60 8.29 -12.33
C GLU A 77 -4.54 7.34 -11.73
N ASP A 78 -4.68 7.02 -10.45
CA ASP A 78 -3.73 6.19 -9.70
C ASP A 78 -4.27 4.79 -9.43
N LEU A 79 -3.36 3.83 -9.47
CA LEU A 79 -3.60 2.43 -9.18
C LEU A 79 -2.50 1.90 -8.25
N TYR A 80 -2.93 1.30 -7.15
CA TYR A 80 -2.09 0.65 -6.15
C TYR A 80 -2.59 -0.76 -5.92
N GLU A 81 -1.71 -1.75 -6.05
CA GLU A 81 -2.08 -3.16 -5.90
C GLU A 81 -1.08 -3.88 -5.02
N SER A 82 -1.55 -4.80 -4.19
CA SER A 82 -0.68 -5.62 -3.35
C SER A 82 -1.23 -7.03 -3.19
N TYR A 83 -0.34 -8.00 -3.22
CA TYR A 83 -0.63 -9.39 -2.85
C TYR A 83 -0.04 -9.64 -1.47
N ILE A 84 -0.88 -9.76 -0.46
CA ILE A 84 -0.47 -9.92 0.93
C ILE A 84 -0.69 -11.37 1.34
N ASN A 85 0.36 -12.07 1.76
CA ASN A 85 0.21 -13.45 2.21
C ASN A 85 -0.65 -13.47 3.49
N ILE A 86 -1.73 -14.26 3.51
CA ILE A 86 -2.69 -14.23 4.63
C ILE A 86 -2.07 -14.80 5.92
N ALA A 87 -1.17 -15.78 5.80
CA ALA A 87 -0.57 -16.43 6.96
C ALA A 87 0.52 -15.57 7.61
N THR A 88 1.34 -14.88 6.80
CA THR A 88 2.44 -14.06 7.32
C THR A 88 2.09 -12.58 7.44
N GLU A 89 1.00 -12.15 6.81
CA GLU A 89 0.58 -10.74 6.67
C GLU A 89 1.61 -9.85 5.96
N LEU A 90 2.55 -10.45 5.21
CA LEU A 90 3.59 -9.74 4.51
C LEU A 90 3.27 -9.62 3.00
N PRO A 91 3.54 -8.46 2.38
CA PRO A 91 3.34 -8.29 0.95
C PRO A 91 4.36 -9.11 0.18
N SER A 92 3.91 -9.91 -0.77
CA SER A 92 4.79 -10.68 -1.67
C SER A 92 5.02 -9.97 -3.00
N PHE A 93 4.07 -9.14 -3.42
CA PHE A 93 4.17 -8.33 -4.62
C PHE A 93 3.37 -7.04 -4.49
N TYR A 94 3.90 -5.94 -5.00
CA TYR A 94 3.27 -4.63 -4.98
C TYR A 94 3.42 -3.93 -6.32
N VAL A 95 2.37 -3.23 -6.75
CA VAL A 95 2.34 -2.42 -7.97
C VAL A 95 1.89 -1.01 -7.62
N ARG A 96 2.63 -0.03 -8.13
CA ARG A 96 2.27 1.39 -8.12
C ARG A 96 2.24 1.90 -9.55
N ASN A 97 1.09 2.32 -10.05
CA ASN A 97 0.91 2.92 -11.36
C ASN A 97 0.20 4.26 -11.18
N VAL A 98 0.96 5.34 -11.18
CA VAL A 98 0.51 6.70 -10.84
C VAL A 98 0.48 7.55 -12.08
N LYS A 99 -0.61 8.30 -12.26
CA LYS A 99 -0.80 9.20 -13.39
C LYS A 99 -1.42 10.51 -12.93
N GLU A 100 -0.57 11.48 -12.62
CA GLU A 100 -0.95 12.79 -12.07
C GLU A 100 -0.51 13.90 -13.03
N GLY A 101 -1.44 14.52 -13.77
CA GLY A 101 -1.13 15.57 -14.74
C GLY A 101 -0.22 15.07 -15.86
N SER A 102 1.01 15.60 -15.93
CA SER A 102 2.09 15.13 -16.81
C SER A 102 2.96 14.02 -16.18
N TYR A 103 2.89 13.83 -14.86
CA TYR A 103 3.70 12.85 -14.14
C TYR A 103 3.16 11.43 -14.33
N ARG A 104 4.04 10.48 -14.65
CA ARG A 104 3.70 9.06 -14.83
C ARG A 104 4.80 8.20 -14.24
N GLN A 105 4.43 7.26 -13.38
CA GLN A 105 5.34 6.29 -12.78
C GLN A 105 4.68 4.92 -12.75
N HIS A 106 5.43 3.87 -13.13
CA HIS A 106 4.96 2.50 -13.02
C HIS A 106 6.03 1.62 -12.38
N LEU A 107 5.86 1.37 -11.09
CA LEU A 107 6.77 0.54 -10.29
C LEU A 107 6.13 -0.79 -9.93
N GLN A 108 6.95 -1.82 -9.94
CA GLN A 108 6.63 -3.14 -9.43
C GLN A 108 7.69 -3.54 -8.40
N THR A 109 7.25 -4.03 -7.24
CA THR A 109 8.14 -4.44 -6.16
C THR A 109 7.88 -5.90 -5.80
N PHE A 110 8.93 -6.71 -5.87
CA PHE A 110 8.94 -8.08 -5.33
C PHE A 110 9.65 -8.09 -3.99
N PHE A 111 9.07 -8.77 -3.00
CA PHE A 111 9.66 -8.88 -1.67
C PHE A 111 10.18 -10.29 -1.44
N ASN A 112 11.42 -10.38 -0.95
CA ASN A 112 12.02 -11.61 -0.44
C ASN A 112 12.23 -11.43 1.07
N HIS A 113 11.31 -11.96 1.85
CA HIS A 113 11.33 -11.82 3.31
C HIS A 113 12.40 -12.68 3.98
N ASP A 114 12.75 -13.82 3.40
CA ASP A 114 13.81 -14.70 3.91
C ASP A 114 15.17 -13.98 3.88
N ASN A 115 15.48 -13.35 2.75
CA ASN A 115 16.72 -12.61 2.55
C ASN A 115 16.63 -11.13 2.99
N HIS A 116 15.46 -10.68 3.44
CA HIS A 116 15.20 -9.30 3.83
C HIS A 116 15.53 -8.30 2.71
N THR A 117 15.26 -8.67 1.46
CA THR A 117 15.50 -7.84 0.28
C THR A 117 14.21 -7.55 -0.47
N LEU A 118 14.21 -6.48 -1.25
CA LEU A 118 13.20 -6.22 -2.27
C LEU A 118 13.86 -5.94 -3.60
N VAL A 119 13.13 -6.21 -4.68
CA VAL A 119 13.49 -5.86 -6.05
C VAL A 119 12.45 -4.90 -6.59
N LEU A 120 12.86 -3.66 -6.83
CA LEU A 120 12.05 -2.63 -7.46
C LEU A 120 12.33 -2.64 -8.97
N THR A 121 11.29 -2.62 -9.78
CA THR A 121 11.38 -2.53 -11.25
C THR A 121 10.52 -1.38 -11.73
N ASP A 122 11.14 -0.41 -12.41
CA ASP A 122 10.42 0.61 -13.18
C ASP A 122 10.05 0.03 -14.54
N LYS A 123 8.76 -0.03 -14.85
CA LYS A 123 8.23 -0.53 -16.12
C LYS A 123 8.20 0.55 -17.21
N LYS A 124 8.30 1.83 -16.83
CA LYS A 124 8.23 2.95 -17.76
C LYS A 124 9.62 3.34 -18.27
N ASN A 125 10.62 3.30 -17.40
CA ASN A 125 12.00 3.59 -17.76
C ASN A 125 12.78 2.26 -17.87
N ALA A 126 13.43 2.01 -19.01
CA ALA A 126 14.21 0.79 -19.24
C ALA A 126 15.43 0.64 -18.30
N CYS A 127 15.75 1.68 -17.50
CA CYS A 127 16.73 1.61 -16.42
C CYS A 127 16.18 0.79 -15.26
N GLN A 128 16.38 -0.53 -15.36
CA GLN A 128 16.09 -1.48 -14.31
C GLN A 128 17.08 -1.32 -13.16
N TRP A 129 16.79 -0.41 -12.22
CA TRP A 129 17.56 -0.31 -10.98
C TRP A 129 17.17 -1.45 -10.03
N PHE A 130 17.93 -2.55 -10.08
CA PHE A 130 17.95 -3.56 -9.03
C PHE A 130 18.57 -2.96 -7.76
N LYS A 131 17.81 -2.15 -7.01
CA LYS A 131 18.24 -1.76 -5.67
C LYS A 131 17.84 -2.85 -4.70
N ASN A 132 18.80 -3.71 -4.36
CA ASN A 132 18.69 -4.60 -3.20
C ASN A 132 18.68 -3.74 -1.93
N HIS A 133 17.52 -3.20 -1.58
CA HIS A 133 17.36 -2.54 -0.30
C HIS A 133 17.22 -3.60 0.78
N LYS A 134 18.06 -3.51 1.82
CA LYS A 134 17.85 -4.27 3.06
C LYS A 134 16.64 -3.71 3.77
N ILE A 135 15.64 -4.55 4.01
CA ILE A 135 14.44 -4.19 4.75
C ILE A 135 14.74 -4.28 6.24
N CYS A 136 14.46 -3.21 6.99
CA CYS A 136 14.56 -3.22 8.45
C CYS A 136 13.54 -4.22 9.05
N LYS A 137 13.99 -5.14 9.91
CA LYS A 137 13.17 -6.21 10.54
C LYS A 137 11.90 -5.71 11.23
N ARG A 138 11.92 -4.48 11.79
CA ARG A 138 10.77 -3.87 12.47
C ARG A 138 9.80 -3.15 11.50
N CYS A 139 10.24 -2.89 10.27
CA CYS A 139 9.47 -2.18 9.24
C CYS A 139 8.84 -3.12 8.20
N ALA A 140 9.13 -4.42 8.21
CA ALA A 140 8.64 -5.37 7.20
C ALA A 140 7.11 -5.45 7.13
N ARG A 141 6.42 -5.36 8.29
CA ARG A 141 4.94 -5.29 8.36
C ARG A 141 4.39 -3.96 7.82
N TYR A 142 5.21 -2.91 7.84
CA TYR A 142 4.91 -1.58 7.30
C TYR A 142 5.60 -1.36 5.94
N ALA A 143 6.08 -2.41 5.26
CA ALA A 143 6.81 -2.25 4.00
C ALA A 143 5.94 -1.56 2.93
N LEU A 144 4.62 -1.76 3.00
CA LEU A 144 3.65 -1.01 2.19
C LEU A 144 3.70 0.50 2.49
N MET A 145 3.81 0.88 3.76
CA MET A 145 3.92 2.28 4.20
C MET A 145 5.30 2.88 3.89
N PHE A 146 6.37 2.06 3.91
CA PHE A 146 7.72 2.48 3.53
C PHE A 146 7.80 2.82 2.03
N LEU A 147 7.15 2.02 1.17
CA LEU A 147 7.10 2.28 -0.28
C LEU A 147 6.17 3.44 -0.67
N LEU A 148 5.26 3.86 0.21
CA LEU A 148 4.46 5.09 0.01
C LEU A 148 5.26 6.35 0.36
N SER A 149 6.28 6.25 1.21
CA SER A 149 7.11 7.37 1.67
C SER A 149 8.31 7.66 0.75
N GLU A 150 8.72 6.69 -0.06
CA GLU A 150 9.77 6.91 -1.06
C GLU A 150 9.24 7.72 -2.26
N LYS A 151 9.22 9.05 -2.11
CA LYS A 151 9.63 9.92 -3.23
C LYS A 151 11.12 9.64 -3.48
N GLN A 152 11.44 8.50 -4.10
CA GLN A 152 12.75 8.34 -4.70
C GLN A 152 12.85 9.42 -5.77
N ASN A 153 13.83 10.30 -5.59
CA ASN A 153 14.23 11.30 -6.55
C ASN A 153 14.18 10.69 -7.94
N SER A 154 13.34 11.31 -8.76
CA SER A 154 13.29 11.18 -10.20
C SER A 154 14.71 11.14 -10.77
N CYS A 155 14.89 10.46 -11.91
CA CYS A 155 15.96 10.84 -12.84
C CYS A 155 15.94 12.36 -13.09
#